data_AF-A0A7W1GS19-F1
#
_entry.id   AF-A0A7W1GS19-F1
#
_cell.length_a   1.000
_cell.length_b   1.000
_cell.length_c   1.000
_cell.angle_alpha   90.00
_cell.angle_beta   90.00
_cell.angle_gamma   90.00
#
_symmetry.space_group_name_H-M   'P 1'
#
loop_
_entity.id
_entity.type
_entity.pdbx_description
1 polymer ?
#
loop_
_entity_poly.entity_id
_entity_poly.type
_entity_poly.pdbx_seq_one_letter_code
_entity_poly.pdbx_strand_id
1 'polypeptide(L)'
;MKRGLWVATSVLVLAALPVGPASAKVVSGTGENCDRPAAGHARVVPGYEHLDLGTVSREQQRAMERRLRHATKTAEVDRGGTIRVPTRVHVIRRNNASGGVSNAQVDAQMQVLNRSFRGDTSPDAAPTRFRFVLKSVDRTNNTDWHEWTYRDDDRPAKRALHQGGTKTLNLYTASLRPGLLGYAFFPVPTPAFVDGVVLLNESLPGGD
;
A
#
# COMPACT_ATOMS: atom_id res chain seq x y z
N MET A 1 34.44 64.53 43.04
CA MET A 1 33.82 63.21 43.23
C MET A 1 32.48 63.17 42.49
N LYS A 2 32.19 62.04 41.79
CA LYS A 2 30.93 61.64 41.11
C LYS A 2 30.73 62.26 39.70
N ARG A 3 31.25 61.65 38.62
CA ARG A 3 30.88 60.40 37.89
C ARG A 3 29.68 60.61 36.96
N GLY A 4 29.98 60.75 35.66
CA GLY A 4 29.03 60.75 34.55
C GLY A 4 28.55 59.34 34.20
N LEU A 5 27.32 59.27 33.73
CA LEU A 5 26.61 58.06 33.34
C LEU A 5 26.66 57.94 31.81
N TRP A 6 27.35 56.93 31.30
CA TRP A 6 27.31 56.54 29.89
C TRP A 6 26.40 55.32 29.76
N VAL A 7 25.37 55.41 28.91
CA VAL A 7 24.52 54.29 28.52
C VAL A 7 25.15 53.64 27.30
N ALA A 8 25.63 52.40 27.45
CA ALA A 8 26.14 51.59 26.34
C ALA A 8 24.97 50.80 25.73
N THR A 9 24.63 51.08 24.48
CA THR A 9 23.62 50.34 23.71
C THR A 9 24.32 49.19 22.97
N SER A 10 24.09 47.95 23.40
CA SER A 10 24.60 46.75 22.71
C SER A 10 23.71 46.42 21.50
N VAL A 11 24.29 46.44 20.31
CA VAL A 11 23.67 45.94 19.08
C VAL A 11 24.04 44.47 18.92
N LEU A 12 23.03 43.58 18.94
CA LEU A 12 23.17 42.16 18.67
C LEU A 12 23.11 41.93 17.15
N VAL A 13 24.24 41.56 16.53
CA VAL A 13 24.29 41.19 15.11
C VAL A 13 23.89 39.72 14.96
N LEU A 14 22.75 39.47 14.30
CA LEU A 14 22.28 38.12 13.97
C LEU A 14 22.88 37.72 12.61
N ALA A 15 23.89 36.84 12.61
CA ALA A 15 24.46 36.29 11.39
C ALA A 15 23.51 35.25 10.78
N ALA A 16 22.95 35.53 9.60
CA ALA A 16 22.19 34.57 8.81
C ALA A 16 23.16 33.63 8.07
N LEU A 17 23.14 32.34 8.40
CA LEU A 17 23.86 31.32 7.65
C LEU A 17 23.06 30.95 6.39
N PRO A 18 23.68 30.89 5.20
CA PRO A 18 23.00 30.45 3.99
C PRO A 18 22.75 28.94 4.04
N VAL A 19 21.48 28.53 3.99
CA VAL A 19 21.07 27.13 3.80
C VAL A 19 21.29 26.79 2.32
N GLY A 20 22.38 26.09 2.02
CA GLY A 20 22.62 25.55 0.69
C GLY A 20 21.61 24.43 0.35
N PRO A 21 21.37 24.15 -0.94
CA PRO A 21 20.46 23.08 -1.35
C PRO A 21 20.99 21.73 -0.86
N ALA A 22 20.15 20.99 -0.13
CA ALA A 22 20.44 19.63 0.29
C ALA A 22 20.42 18.71 -0.94
N SER A 23 21.60 18.47 -1.53
CA SER A 23 21.79 17.39 -2.49
C SER A 23 21.67 16.06 -1.75
N ALA A 24 20.57 15.35 -1.96
CA ALA A 24 20.44 13.97 -1.52
C ALA A 24 21.52 13.14 -2.24
N LYS A 25 22.51 12.66 -1.49
CA LYS A 25 23.43 11.63 -2.00
C LYS A 25 22.58 10.41 -2.34
N VAL A 26 22.60 10.01 -3.61
CA VAL A 26 22.21 8.65 -3.98
C VAL A 26 23.22 7.73 -3.30
N VAL A 27 22.82 7.16 -2.16
CA VAL A 27 23.54 6.04 -1.58
C VAL A 27 23.36 4.88 -2.54
N SER A 28 24.35 4.65 -3.38
CA SER A 28 24.49 3.43 -4.14
C SER A 28 24.92 2.34 -3.16
N GLY A 29 23.99 1.92 -2.31
CA GLY A 29 24.20 0.82 -1.40
C GLY A 29 24.26 -0.45 -2.23
N THR A 30 25.43 -1.08 -2.30
CA THR A 30 25.54 -2.53 -2.48
C THR A 30 25.03 -3.20 -1.20
N GLY A 31 23.75 -2.99 -0.91
CA GLY A 31 23.09 -3.57 0.23
C GLY A 31 22.94 -5.06 -0.02
N GLU A 32 23.82 -5.84 0.60
CA GLU A 32 23.80 -7.30 0.72
C GLU A 32 22.53 -7.83 1.44
N ASN A 33 21.50 -7.01 1.59
CA ASN A 33 20.23 -7.29 2.26
C ASN A 33 18.99 -6.80 1.49
N CYS A 34 19.11 -6.48 0.20
CA CYS A 34 17.98 -6.80 -0.67
C CYS A 34 18.03 -8.32 -0.87
N ASP A 35 17.51 -9.06 0.12
CA ASP A 35 17.21 -10.46 -0.08
C ASP A 35 16.43 -10.51 -1.40
N ARG A 36 16.97 -11.21 -2.39
CA ARG A 36 16.24 -11.52 -3.61
C ARG A 36 15.57 -12.83 -3.29
N PRO A 37 14.42 -12.86 -2.58
CA PRO A 37 13.64 -14.08 -2.62
C PRO A 37 13.39 -14.33 -4.10
N ALA A 38 13.55 -15.59 -4.52
CA ALA A 38 13.05 -16.00 -5.82
C ALA A 38 11.63 -15.44 -5.94
N ALA A 39 11.35 -14.76 -7.05
CA ALA A 39 10.12 -13.99 -7.23
C ALA A 39 8.91 -14.83 -6.78
N GLY A 40 8.18 -14.40 -5.75
CA GLY A 40 6.95 -15.04 -5.30
C GLY A 40 6.87 -15.47 -3.83
N HIS A 41 7.99 -15.53 -3.08
CA HIS A 41 7.94 -16.11 -1.72
C HIS A 41 7.61 -15.15 -0.56
N ALA A 42 7.58 -13.83 -0.79
CA ALA A 42 7.29 -12.87 0.30
C ALA A 42 5.82 -12.86 0.78
N ARG A 43 4.93 -13.61 0.10
CA ARG A 43 3.47 -13.57 0.29
C ARG A 43 2.84 -14.92 0.62
N VAL A 44 3.67 -15.92 0.83
CA VAL A 44 3.26 -17.29 1.13
C VAL A 44 3.88 -17.71 2.45
N VAL A 45 3.23 -18.63 3.18
CA VAL A 45 3.84 -19.20 4.39
C VAL A 45 5.13 -19.94 4.05
N PRO A 46 6.09 -20.07 5.00
CA PRO A 46 7.30 -20.87 4.78
C PRO A 46 6.96 -22.29 4.29
N GLY A 47 7.62 -22.74 3.21
CA GLY A 47 7.43 -24.08 2.62
C GLY A 47 6.40 -24.16 1.48
N TYR A 48 5.83 -23.04 1.03
CA TYR A 48 4.88 -23.04 -0.09
C TYR A 48 5.59 -22.88 -1.45
N GLU A 49 5.39 -23.84 -2.36
CA GLU A 49 6.11 -23.93 -3.65
C GLU A 49 5.32 -23.39 -4.87
N HIS A 50 4.08 -22.96 -4.71
CA HIS A 50 3.29 -22.43 -5.83
C HIS A 50 3.52 -20.93 -6.09
N LEU A 51 3.59 -20.57 -7.37
CA LEU A 51 3.70 -19.18 -7.85
C LEU A 51 2.58 -18.28 -7.30
N ASP A 52 2.93 -17.02 -7.01
CA ASP A 52 1.98 -15.96 -6.64
C ASP A 52 0.87 -15.85 -7.70
N LEU A 53 -0.40 -15.85 -7.27
CA LEU A 53 -1.57 -15.74 -8.15
C LEU A 53 -1.59 -14.41 -8.94
N GLY A 54 -0.79 -13.43 -8.53
CA GLY A 54 -0.55 -12.16 -9.22
C GLY A 54 0.64 -12.14 -10.18
N THR A 55 1.32 -13.25 -10.48
CA THR A 55 2.58 -13.22 -11.26
C THR A 55 2.37 -12.66 -12.68
N VAL A 56 3.22 -11.69 -13.07
CA VAL A 56 3.30 -11.14 -14.43
C VAL A 56 4.42 -11.78 -15.22
N SER A 57 4.26 -11.90 -16.54
CA SER A 57 5.31 -12.40 -17.42
C SER A 57 6.51 -11.43 -17.46
N ARG A 58 7.69 -11.94 -17.82
CA ARG A 58 8.89 -11.09 -17.98
C ARG A 58 8.68 -9.98 -19.03
N GLU A 59 7.90 -10.26 -20.06
CA GLU A 59 7.55 -9.27 -21.08
C GLU A 59 6.65 -8.17 -20.49
N GLN A 60 5.61 -8.56 -19.74
CA GLN A 60 4.72 -7.64 -19.05
C GLN A 60 5.48 -6.77 -18.03
N GLN A 61 6.41 -7.37 -17.27
CA GLN A 61 7.27 -6.65 -16.35
C GLN A 61 8.11 -5.58 -17.07
N ARG A 62 8.80 -5.96 -18.16
CA ARG A 62 9.59 -5.02 -18.97
C ARG A 62 8.72 -3.91 -19.57
N ALA A 63 7.52 -4.24 -20.03
CA ALA A 63 6.58 -3.25 -20.56
C ALA A 63 6.16 -2.24 -19.47
N MET A 64 5.88 -2.72 -18.25
CA MET A 64 5.53 -1.89 -17.11
C MET A 64 6.69 -0.98 -16.68
N GLU A 65 7.91 -1.51 -16.62
CA GLU A 65 9.12 -0.72 -16.32
C GLU A 65 9.35 0.38 -17.37
N ARG A 66 9.16 0.08 -18.66
CA ARG A 66 9.23 1.10 -19.73
C ARG A 66 8.17 2.18 -19.55
N ARG A 67 6.94 1.79 -19.25
CA ARG A 67 5.83 2.73 -19.02
C ARG A 67 6.09 3.62 -17.81
N LEU A 68 6.58 3.07 -16.71
CA LEU A 68 6.93 3.81 -15.51
C LEU A 68 8.05 4.83 -15.79
N ARG A 69 9.12 4.41 -16.46
CA ARG A 69 10.23 5.30 -16.85
C ARG A 69 9.79 6.42 -17.79
N HIS A 70 8.85 6.14 -18.69
CA HIS A 70 8.30 7.16 -19.56
C HIS A 70 7.40 8.14 -18.79
N ALA A 71 6.53 7.62 -17.92
CA ALA A 71 5.65 8.44 -17.08
C ALA A 71 6.44 9.34 -16.13
N THR A 72 7.55 8.88 -15.54
CA THR A 72 8.38 9.71 -14.65
C THR A 72 9.20 10.77 -15.39
N LYS A 73 9.49 10.57 -16.68
CA LYS A 73 10.17 11.57 -17.53
C LYS A 73 9.22 12.63 -18.08
N THR A 74 7.97 12.26 -18.35
CA THR A 74 6.97 13.11 -19.02
C THR A 74 6.04 13.81 -18.05
N ALA A 75 5.83 13.24 -16.85
CA ALA A 75 5.14 13.95 -15.80
C ALA A 75 6.02 15.12 -15.32
N GLU A 76 5.52 16.35 -15.46
CA GLU A 76 5.73 17.32 -14.38
C GLU A 76 5.13 16.67 -13.14
N VAL A 77 5.94 15.93 -12.41
CA VAL A 77 5.50 15.32 -11.16
C VAL A 77 5.16 16.49 -10.26
N ASP A 78 3.88 16.83 -10.15
CA ASP A 78 3.40 17.66 -9.06
C ASP A 78 3.86 16.95 -7.79
N ARG A 79 4.96 17.43 -7.19
CA ARG A 79 5.60 16.83 -6.02
C ARG A 79 4.84 17.22 -4.74
N GLY A 80 3.77 18.02 -4.84
CA GLY A 80 3.07 18.60 -3.70
C GLY A 80 1.82 17.83 -3.28
N GLY A 81 1.63 17.67 -1.98
CA GLY A 81 0.33 17.25 -1.42
C GLY A 81 0.08 15.75 -1.35
N THR A 82 -1.01 15.41 -0.66
CA THR A 82 -1.42 14.03 -0.37
C THR A 82 -2.31 13.47 -1.47
N ILE A 83 -1.99 12.27 -1.96
CA ILE A 83 -2.84 11.51 -2.88
C ILE A 83 -3.81 10.68 -2.05
N ARG A 84 -5.09 11.06 -2.05
CA ARG A 84 -6.14 10.31 -1.35
C ARG A 84 -6.64 9.19 -2.26
N VAL A 85 -6.53 7.95 -1.79
CA VAL A 85 -7.03 6.75 -2.45
C VAL A 85 -8.34 6.36 -1.75
N PRO A 86 -9.51 6.58 -2.37
CA PRO A 86 -10.77 5.99 -1.92
C PRO A 86 -10.62 4.47 -1.84
N THR A 87 -10.92 3.90 -0.68
CA THR A 87 -10.84 2.44 -0.45
C THR A 87 -12.22 1.91 -0.09
N ARG A 88 -12.64 0.85 -0.78
CA ARG A 88 -13.87 0.10 -0.50
C ARG A 88 -13.49 -1.29 -0.06
N VAL A 89 -14.10 -1.75 1.04
CA VAL A 89 -13.81 -3.06 1.62
C VAL A 89 -15.05 -3.95 1.46
N HIS A 90 -14.86 -5.05 0.74
CA HIS A 90 -15.86 -6.06 0.46
C HIS A 90 -15.60 -7.27 1.36
N VAL A 91 -16.41 -7.43 2.41
CA VAL A 91 -16.31 -8.56 3.33
C VAL A 91 -17.20 -9.69 2.83
N ILE A 92 -16.58 -10.72 2.26
CA ILE A 92 -17.30 -11.90 1.78
C ILE A 92 -17.33 -12.95 2.90
N ARG A 93 -18.51 -13.52 3.12
CA ARG A 93 -18.83 -14.41 4.24
C ARG A 93 -19.53 -15.65 3.74
N ARG A 94 -19.54 -16.70 4.56
CA ARG A 94 -20.42 -17.84 4.31
C ARG A 94 -21.89 -17.42 4.39
N ASN A 95 -22.77 -18.23 3.80
CA ASN A 95 -24.22 -17.96 3.78
C ASN A 95 -24.83 -17.80 5.18
N ASN A 96 -24.25 -18.48 6.19
CA ASN A 96 -24.63 -18.35 7.61
C ASN A 96 -23.99 -17.12 8.32
N ALA A 97 -23.44 -16.17 7.57
CA ALA A 97 -22.76 -14.97 8.05
C ALA A 97 -21.45 -15.19 8.83
N SER A 98 -20.88 -16.40 8.83
CA SER A 98 -19.58 -16.69 9.46
C SER A 98 -18.38 -16.40 8.55
N GLY A 99 -17.17 -16.43 9.11
CA GLY A 99 -15.90 -16.23 8.38
C GLY A 99 -15.60 -14.78 7.97
N GLY A 100 -16.48 -13.83 8.29
CA GLY A 100 -16.27 -12.42 7.98
C GLY A 100 -15.45 -11.68 9.02
N VAL A 101 -14.74 -10.66 8.58
CA VAL A 101 -14.04 -9.72 9.47
C VAL A 101 -14.98 -8.67 10.08
N SER A 102 -14.63 -8.20 11.28
CA SER A 102 -15.33 -7.16 12.02
C SER A 102 -14.98 -5.75 11.50
N ASN A 103 -15.79 -4.74 11.84
CA ASN A 103 -15.43 -3.34 11.53
C ASN A 103 -14.12 -2.93 12.22
N ALA A 104 -13.89 -3.38 13.46
CA ALA A 104 -12.67 -3.08 14.20
C ALA A 104 -11.42 -3.61 13.48
N GLN A 105 -11.48 -4.83 12.93
CA GLN A 105 -10.38 -5.39 12.11
C GLN A 105 -10.16 -4.59 10.82
N VAL A 106 -11.25 -4.17 10.16
CA VAL A 106 -11.15 -3.31 8.96
C VAL A 106 -10.51 -1.96 9.31
N ASP A 107 -10.95 -1.31 10.37
CA ASP A 107 -10.40 -0.03 10.82
C ASP A 107 -8.93 -0.15 11.21
N ALA A 108 -8.57 -1.22 11.91
CA ALA A 108 -7.17 -1.52 12.25
C ALA A 108 -6.32 -1.74 10.98
N GLN A 109 -6.83 -2.47 9.99
CA GLN A 109 -6.13 -2.66 8.72
C GLN A 109 -5.94 -1.33 7.97
N MET A 110 -6.94 -0.45 7.98
CA MET A 110 -6.84 0.89 7.38
C MET A 110 -5.81 1.77 8.11
N GLN A 111 -5.65 1.61 9.43
CA GLN A 111 -4.59 2.27 10.19
C GLN A 111 -3.21 1.72 9.82
N VAL A 112 -3.07 0.40 9.69
CA VAL A 112 -1.82 -0.23 9.24
C VAL A 112 -1.43 0.29 7.86
N LEU A 113 -2.35 0.29 6.89
CA LEU A 113 -2.09 0.82 5.55
C LEU A 113 -1.61 2.27 5.60
N ASN A 114 -2.28 3.14 6.34
CA ASN A 114 -1.89 4.54 6.42
C ASN A 114 -0.56 4.75 7.16
N ARG A 115 -0.27 3.99 8.22
CA ARG A 115 1.03 4.03 8.91
C ARG A 115 2.17 3.58 8.02
N SER A 116 2.01 2.45 7.33
CA SER A 116 3.03 1.90 6.45
C SER A 116 3.34 2.86 5.30
N PHE A 117 2.31 3.41 4.64
CA PHE A 117 2.50 4.35 3.53
C PHE A 117 2.92 5.76 3.99
N ARG A 118 2.87 6.05 5.30
CA ARG A 118 3.51 7.22 5.92
C ARG A 118 4.98 7.01 6.25
N GLY A 119 5.48 5.77 6.22
CA GLY A 119 6.83 5.44 6.66
C GLY A 119 6.96 5.26 8.18
N ASP A 120 5.85 5.06 8.90
CA ASP A 120 5.86 5.01 10.38
C ASP A 120 6.12 3.61 10.95
N THR A 121 6.46 2.63 10.10
CA THR A 121 6.57 1.22 10.49
C THR A 121 8.00 0.73 10.64
N SER A 122 8.99 1.49 10.19
CA SER A 122 10.41 1.18 10.38
C SER A 122 11.25 2.46 10.24
N PRO A 123 12.40 2.59 10.94
CA PRO A 123 13.34 3.70 10.73
C PRO A 123 13.82 3.85 9.28
N ASP A 124 13.86 2.75 8.52
CA ASP A 124 14.31 2.73 7.12
C ASP A 124 13.17 2.93 6.12
N ALA A 125 11.93 3.11 6.58
CA ALA A 125 10.77 3.22 5.70
C ALA A 125 10.70 4.63 5.06
N ALA A 126 10.67 4.67 3.72
CA ALA A 126 10.48 5.92 2.99
C ALA A 126 8.99 6.34 2.98
N PRO A 127 8.65 7.58 3.37
CA PRO A 127 7.27 8.06 3.34
C PRO A 127 6.75 8.16 1.90
N THR A 128 5.51 7.74 1.68
CA THR A 128 4.80 7.96 0.42
C THR A 128 3.76 9.08 0.57
N ARG A 129 3.25 9.57 -0.57
CA ARG A 129 2.17 10.56 -0.61
C ARG A 129 0.77 9.95 -0.53
N PHE A 130 0.64 8.62 -0.54
CA PHE A 130 -0.66 7.96 -0.55
C PHE A 130 -1.30 7.92 0.83
N ARG A 131 -2.58 8.25 0.91
CA ARG A 131 -3.42 8.07 2.09
C ARG A 131 -4.71 7.36 1.70
N PHE A 132 -5.03 6.29 2.39
CA PHE A 132 -6.20 5.46 2.12
C PHE A 132 -7.38 5.98 2.93
N VAL A 133 -8.51 6.19 2.25
CA VAL A 133 -9.72 6.77 2.83
C VAL A 133 -10.84 5.76 2.68
N LEU A 134 -11.24 5.15 3.80
CA LEU A 134 -12.36 4.20 3.80
C LEU A 134 -13.64 4.91 3.34
N LYS A 135 -14.27 4.36 2.30
CA LYS A 135 -15.52 4.88 1.73
C LYS A 135 -16.72 3.99 2.05
N SER A 136 -16.52 2.69 2.10
CA SER A 136 -17.56 1.73 2.44
C SER A 136 -16.96 0.44 2.97
N VAL A 137 -17.75 -0.23 3.81
CA VAL A 137 -17.60 -1.65 4.15
C VAL A 137 -18.92 -2.32 3.81
N ASP A 138 -18.93 -3.16 2.80
CA ASP A 138 -20.09 -3.99 2.46
C ASP A 138 -19.83 -5.45 2.82
N ARG A 139 -20.93 -6.19 3.02
CA ARG A 139 -20.91 -7.57 3.49
C ARG A 139 -21.78 -8.41 2.58
N THR A 140 -21.18 -9.42 1.99
CA THR A 140 -21.86 -10.35 1.08
C THR A 140 -21.80 -11.75 1.66
N ASN A 141 -22.97 -12.35 1.89
CA ASN A 141 -23.08 -13.75 2.28
C ASN A 141 -23.18 -14.59 1.01
N ASN A 142 -22.09 -15.24 0.64
CA ASN A 142 -22.01 -16.15 -0.48
C ASN A 142 -20.86 -17.13 -0.22
N THR A 143 -21.18 -18.36 0.18
CA THR A 143 -20.17 -19.39 0.50
C THR A 143 -19.24 -19.69 -0.69
N ASP A 144 -19.77 -19.75 -1.91
CA ASP A 144 -18.97 -20.01 -3.12
C ASP A 144 -17.95 -18.88 -3.37
N TRP A 145 -18.29 -17.64 -2.97
CA TRP A 145 -17.38 -16.51 -3.06
C TRP A 145 -16.51 -16.33 -1.82
N HIS A 146 -16.78 -17.07 -0.74
CA HIS A 146 -16.01 -16.97 0.49
C HIS A 146 -14.81 -17.93 0.49
N GLU A 147 -14.90 -19.05 -0.23
CA GLU A 147 -13.89 -20.10 -0.23
C GLU A 147 -13.08 -20.05 -1.54
N TRP A 148 -12.06 -19.21 -1.56
CA TRP A 148 -11.25 -19.02 -2.76
C TRP A 148 -10.15 -20.05 -2.85
N THR A 149 -10.29 -20.88 -3.88
CA THR A 149 -9.23 -21.79 -4.26
C THR A 149 -8.28 -21.04 -5.18
N TYR A 150 -8.56 -20.85 -6.47
CA TYR A 150 -7.60 -20.38 -7.48
C TYR A 150 -7.94 -18.99 -8.07
N ARG A 151 -7.04 -18.48 -8.93
CA ARG A 151 -7.06 -17.12 -9.53
C ARG A 151 -8.34 -16.74 -10.26
N ASP A 152 -9.15 -17.70 -10.71
CA ASP A 152 -10.40 -17.40 -11.44
C ASP A 152 -11.64 -17.43 -10.52
N ASP A 153 -11.53 -17.93 -9.30
CA ASP A 153 -12.65 -18.06 -8.35
C ASP A 153 -13.13 -16.70 -7.82
N ASP A 154 -12.24 -15.70 -7.83
CA ASP A 154 -12.55 -14.35 -7.37
C ASP A 154 -13.39 -13.54 -8.38
N ARG A 155 -13.38 -13.95 -9.66
CA ARG A 155 -13.92 -13.14 -10.77
C ARG A 155 -15.43 -12.91 -10.67
N PRO A 156 -16.27 -13.90 -10.30
CA PRO A 156 -17.69 -13.66 -10.09
C PRO A 156 -17.95 -12.63 -8.99
N ALA A 157 -17.29 -12.79 -7.84
CA ALA A 157 -17.42 -11.87 -6.71
C ALA A 157 -16.96 -10.46 -7.07
N LYS A 158 -15.76 -10.33 -7.66
CA LYS A 158 -15.20 -9.05 -8.10
C LYS A 158 -16.06 -8.37 -9.16
N ARG A 159 -16.58 -9.11 -10.13
CA ARG A 159 -17.47 -8.54 -11.15
C ARG A 159 -18.76 -7.99 -10.55
N ALA A 160 -19.31 -8.66 -9.54
CA ALA A 160 -20.54 -8.23 -8.88
C ALA A 160 -20.31 -7.06 -7.91
N LEU A 161 -19.16 -7.02 -7.23
CA LEU A 161 -18.92 -6.13 -6.09
C LEU A 161 -18.03 -4.94 -6.41
N HIS A 162 -17.22 -4.98 -7.47
CA HIS A 162 -16.29 -3.90 -7.81
C HIS A 162 -17.02 -2.56 -7.96
N GLN A 163 -16.50 -1.54 -7.28
CA GLN A 163 -17.09 -0.21 -7.28
C GLN A 163 -16.04 0.88 -7.48
N GLY A 164 -16.48 1.97 -8.12
CA GLY A 164 -15.65 3.11 -8.44
C GLY A 164 -14.97 2.96 -9.81
N GLY A 165 -13.88 3.72 -10.00
CA GLY A 165 -13.09 3.69 -11.23
C GLY A 165 -11.59 3.61 -10.90
N THR A 166 -10.74 3.98 -11.85
CA THR A 166 -9.27 3.82 -11.80
C THR A 166 -8.54 4.48 -10.63
N LYS A 167 -9.24 5.30 -9.82
CA LYS A 167 -8.69 5.93 -8.60
C LYS A 167 -9.09 5.23 -7.31
N THR A 168 -9.96 4.21 -7.36
CA THR A 168 -10.55 3.55 -6.19
C THR A 168 -9.88 2.20 -5.96
N LEU A 169 -9.40 1.96 -4.75
CA LEU A 169 -8.94 0.65 -4.31
C LEU A 169 -10.14 -0.17 -3.86
N ASN A 170 -10.34 -1.34 -4.47
CA ASN A 170 -11.28 -2.36 -3.99
C ASN A 170 -10.46 -3.43 -3.24
N LEU A 171 -10.79 -3.65 -1.97
CA LEU A 171 -10.17 -4.63 -1.09
C LEU A 171 -11.21 -5.69 -0.75
N TYR A 172 -10.88 -6.96 -0.98
CA TYR A 172 -11.77 -8.09 -0.72
C TYR A 172 -11.21 -8.95 0.41
N THR A 173 -12.06 -9.36 1.35
CA THR A 173 -11.70 -10.35 2.36
C THR A 173 -12.50 -11.63 2.15
N ALA A 174 -11.81 -12.76 2.09
CA ALA A 174 -12.38 -14.09 1.93
C ALA A 174 -11.49 -15.11 2.66
N SER A 175 -11.96 -16.35 2.79
CA SER A 175 -11.11 -17.47 3.16
C SER A 175 -10.31 -17.89 1.93
N LEU A 176 -8.99 -17.91 2.07
CA LEU A 176 -8.07 -18.35 1.03
C LEU A 176 -7.53 -19.73 1.39
N ARG A 177 -7.08 -20.48 0.40
CA ARG A 177 -6.41 -21.76 0.66
C ARG A 177 -5.26 -21.63 1.66
N PRO A 178 -4.99 -22.71 2.43
CA PRO A 178 -3.87 -22.75 3.36
C PRO A 178 -2.57 -22.28 2.71
N GLY A 179 -1.89 -21.38 3.41
CA GLY A 179 -0.57 -20.87 3.00
C GLY A 179 -0.59 -19.60 2.15
N LEU A 180 -1.75 -19.10 1.74
CA LEU A 180 -1.88 -17.83 1.03
C LEU A 180 -2.51 -16.75 1.92
N LEU A 181 -1.77 -15.67 2.18
CA LEU A 181 -2.25 -14.56 3.03
C LEU A 181 -3.02 -13.49 2.25
N GLY A 182 -2.86 -13.47 0.94
CA GLY A 182 -3.47 -12.49 0.04
C GLY A 182 -2.74 -12.38 -1.29
N TYR A 183 -3.35 -11.69 -2.25
CA TYR A 183 -2.76 -11.39 -3.54
C TYR A 183 -3.34 -10.09 -4.11
N ALA A 184 -2.69 -9.56 -5.13
CA ALA A 184 -3.12 -8.33 -5.80
C ALA A 184 -2.88 -8.44 -7.31
N PHE A 185 -3.60 -7.63 -8.08
CA PHE A 185 -3.39 -7.53 -9.52
C PHE A 185 -2.41 -6.40 -9.84
N PHE A 186 -1.45 -6.68 -10.73
CA PHE A 186 -0.58 -5.64 -11.26
C PHE A 186 -1.34 -4.73 -12.23
N PRO A 187 -0.88 -3.48 -12.45
CA PRO A 187 -1.50 -2.51 -13.35
C PRO A 187 -1.21 -2.85 -14.83
N VAL A 188 -1.65 -4.03 -15.26
CA VAL A 188 -1.62 -4.50 -16.65
C VAL A 188 -3.00 -4.32 -17.29
N PRO A 189 -3.09 -4.18 -18.64
CA PRO A 189 -4.37 -4.07 -19.33
C PRO A 189 -5.26 -5.29 -19.03
N THR A 190 -6.24 -5.09 -18.16
CA THR A 190 -7.24 -6.09 -17.73
C THR A 190 -8.59 -5.40 -17.55
N PRO A 191 -9.71 -6.13 -17.58
CA PRO A 191 -11.00 -5.55 -17.23
C PRO A 191 -10.94 -4.92 -15.83
N ALA A 192 -11.48 -3.70 -15.68
CA ALA A 192 -11.36 -2.92 -14.44
C ALA A 192 -11.81 -3.70 -13.18
N PHE A 193 -12.83 -4.55 -13.29
CA PHE A 193 -13.33 -5.34 -12.17
C PHE A 193 -12.32 -6.35 -11.62
N VAL A 194 -11.32 -6.75 -12.39
CA VAL A 194 -10.28 -7.69 -11.95
C VAL A 194 -9.31 -7.01 -10.97
N ASP A 195 -9.14 -5.69 -11.08
CA ASP A 195 -8.27 -4.89 -10.24
C ASP A 195 -8.69 -4.93 -8.76
N GLY A 196 -7.69 -4.83 -7.90
CA GLY A 196 -7.87 -4.81 -6.45
C GLY A 196 -6.93 -5.74 -5.69
N VAL A 197 -7.14 -5.76 -4.38
CA VAL A 197 -6.36 -6.54 -3.43
C VAL A 197 -7.28 -7.53 -2.74
N VAL A 198 -6.80 -8.74 -2.56
CA VAL A 198 -7.45 -9.83 -1.85
C VAL A 198 -6.64 -10.13 -0.59
N LEU A 199 -7.30 -10.17 0.55
CA LEU A 199 -6.70 -10.55 1.83
C LEU A 199 -7.42 -11.78 2.40
N LEU A 200 -6.64 -12.69 2.98
CA LEU A 200 -7.16 -13.72 3.87
C LEU A 200 -7.83 -13.04 5.07
N ASN A 201 -9.03 -13.48 5.43
CA ASN A 201 -9.77 -12.95 6.59
C ASN A 201 -8.95 -13.02 7.90
N GLU A 202 -8.20 -14.11 8.08
CA GLU A 202 -7.33 -14.37 9.25
C GLU A 202 -6.04 -13.54 9.24
N SER A 203 -5.63 -12.94 8.11
CA SER A 203 -4.40 -12.14 8.05
C SER A 203 -4.57 -10.68 8.45
N LEU A 204 -5.82 -10.24 8.70
CA LEU A 204 -6.08 -8.89 9.20
C LEU A 204 -5.62 -8.75 10.67
N PRO A 205 -5.35 -7.51 11.16
CA PRO A 205 -4.91 -7.30 12.52
C PRO A 205 -5.86 -7.91 13.55
N GLY A 206 -5.31 -8.77 14.42
CA GLY A 206 -6.10 -9.53 15.41
C GLY A 206 -6.88 -10.71 14.83
N GLY A 207 -6.51 -11.21 13.64
CA GLY A 207 -6.96 -12.51 13.15
C GLY A 207 -6.30 -13.68 13.91
N ASP A 208 -6.95 -14.84 13.81
CA ASP A 208 -6.59 -16.09 14.50
C ASP A 208 -5.59 -16.93 13.69
#